data_AF-A0A7C5I4K6-F1
#
_entry.id   AF-A0A7C5I4K6-F1
#
_cell.length_a   1.000
_cell.length_b   1.000
_cell.length_c   1.000
_cell.angle_alpha   90.00
_cell.angle_beta   90.00
_cell.angle_gamma   90.00
#
_symmetry.space_group_name_H-M   'P 1'
#
loop_
_entity.id
_entity.type
_entity.pdbx_description
1 polymer ?
#
loop_
_entity_poly.entity_id
_entity_poly.type
_entity_poly.pdbx_seq_one_letter_code
_entity_poly.pdbx_strand_id
1 'polypeptide(L)'
;MERLDEFEVRKAKIEDLREKGLEPYPYRFEKTHDSLFIKEHFDELEGKTVSIAGRIITKRVFGKLSFAHLRDEQGDIQIAIQKGTSKVPQVEEDGAKFFKKYIDVGDIIGIKGKVFKTKTGEVTVLAEEFVILAKGLRPLPEKWHGLKDKEVRYRERYLDLIVNKETREVFKKRSQIIQLMREFFIEKGFLEVDTPILQPIYGGAFAKPFETYSNALDTKLYLRIADELYLKRLLVGGFEKVF
;
A
#
# COMPACT_ATOMS: atom_id res chain seq x y z
N MET A 1 24.30 -23.09 14.67
CA MET A 1 22.83 -23.20 14.63
C MET A 1 22.41 -22.47 13.36
N GLU A 2 22.21 -23.20 12.26
CA GLU A 2 21.80 -22.60 10.99
C GLU A 2 20.54 -21.77 11.23
N ARG A 3 20.60 -20.48 10.87
CA ARG A 3 19.42 -19.62 10.85
C ARG A 3 18.47 -20.26 9.84
N LEU A 4 17.42 -20.91 10.32
CA LEU A 4 16.29 -21.31 9.48
C LEU A 4 15.94 -20.11 8.59
N ASP A 5 15.86 -20.36 7.28
CA ASP A 5 15.42 -19.33 6.33
C ASP A 5 14.06 -18.81 6.81
N GLU A 6 13.97 -17.51 7.07
CA GLU A 6 12.75 -16.88 7.58
C GLU A 6 11.57 -17.12 6.63
N PHE A 7 11.86 -17.27 5.33
CA PHE A 7 10.86 -17.65 4.34
C PHE A 7 10.22 -19.01 4.67
N GLU A 8 11.03 -20.04 4.92
CA GLU A 8 10.53 -21.39 5.24
C GLU A 8 9.78 -21.41 6.57
N VAL A 9 10.24 -20.64 7.58
CA VAL A 9 9.51 -20.50 8.85
C VAL A 9 8.14 -19.87 8.63
N ARG A 10 8.04 -18.79 7.84
CA ARG A 10 6.76 -18.12 7.58
C ARG A 10 5.85 -18.94 6.68
N LYS A 11 6.40 -19.74 5.77
CA LYS A 11 5.66 -20.71 4.95
C LYS A 11 5.10 -21.85 5.81
N ALA A 12 5.87 -22.41 6.74
CA ALA A 12 5.36 -23.40 7.69
C ALA A 12 4.21 -22.86 8.55
N LYS A 13 4.26 -21.58 8.95
CA LYS A 13 3.14 -20.92 9.65
C LYS A 13 1.87 -20.86 8.78
N ILE A 14 1.99 -20.66 7.47
CA ILE A 14 0.84 -20.64 6.55
C ILE A 14 0.15 -22.00 6.50
N GLU A 15 0.91 -23.07 6.42
CA GLU A 15 0.34 -24.42 6.41
C GLU A 15 -0.32 -24.76 7.76
N ASP A 16 0.32 -24.45 8.89
CA ASP A 16 -0.27 -24.62 10.23
C ASP A 16 -1.56 -23.79 10.41
N LEU A 17 -1.65 -22.60 9.81
CA LEU A 17 -2.89 -21.81 9.81
C LEU A 17 -4.01 -22.52 9.02
N ARG A 18 -3.70 -23.07 7.85
CA ARG A 18 -4.67 -23.79 7.01
C ARG A 18 -5.14 -25.09 7.68
N GLU A 19 -4.24 -25.84 8.31
CA GLU A 19 -4.58 -27.04 9.08
C GLU A 19 -5.54 -26.72 10.24
N LYS A 20 -5.45 -25.51 10.81
CA LYS A 20 -6.38 -24.99 11.82
C LYS A 20 -7.69 -24.46 11.25
N GLY A 21 -7.90 -24.55 9.94
CA GLY A 21 -9.09 -24.03 9.26
C GLY A 21 -9.08 -22.51 9.06
N LEU A 22 -7.93 -21.84 9.23
CA LEU A 22 -7.80 -20.40 9.02
C LEU A 22 -7.20 -20.12 7.65
N GLU A 23 -7.88 -19.28 6.87
CA GLU A 23 -7.37 -18.78 5.60
C GLU A 23 -6.39 -17.60 5.84
N PRO A 24 -5.08 -17.73 5.52
CA PRO A 24 -4.12 -16.63 5.65
C PRO A 24 -4.29 -15.50 4.62
N TYR A 25 -5.13 -15.70 3.59
CA TYR A 25 -5.43 -14.75 2.52
C TYR A 25 -6.96 -14.61 2.29
N PRO A 26 -7.73 -14.12 3.27
CA PRO A 26 -9.18 -14.01 3.14
C PRO A 26 -9.60 -12.96 2.09
N TYR A 27 -10.79 -13.16 1.52
CA TYR A 27 -11.30 -12.34 0.42
C TYR A 27 -11.84 -10.96 0.84
N ARG A 28 -12.31 -10.83 2.08
CA ARG A 28 -12.97 -9.60 2.57
C ARG A 28 -12.70 -9.39 4.05
N PHE A 29 -12.55 -8.12 4.40
CA PHE A 29 -12.58 -7.63 5.76
C PHE A 29 -13.27 -6.28 5.79
N GLU A 30 -14.23 -6.10 6.69
CA GLU A 30 -15.00 -4.85 6.78
C GLU A 30 -14.26 -3.85 7.66
N LYS A 31 -13.46 -3.00 7.02
CA LYS A 31 -12.84 -1.84 7.66
C LYS A 31 -13.87 -0.72 7.80
N THR A 32 -13.91 -0.12 8.98
CA THR A 32 -14.84 0.98 9.31
C THR A 32 -14.16 2.33 9.46
N HIS A 33 -12.89 2.35 9.90
CA HIS A 33 -12.18 3.58 10.21
C HIS A 33 -10.72 3.49 9.78
N ASP A 34 -10.13 4.65 9.50
CA ASP A 34 -8.70 4.84 9.29
C ASP A 34 -7.99 5.32 10.56
N SER A 35 -6.69 5.08 10.62
CA SER A 35 -5.81 5.39 11.74
C SER A 35 -5.82 6.87 12.12
N LEU A 36 -5.79 7.77 11.12
CA LEU A 36 -5.79 9.21 11.33
C LEU A 36 -7.16 9.68 11.83
N PHE A 37 -8.24 9.21 11.20
CA PHE A 37 -9.60 9.55 11.64
C PHE A 37 -9.84 9.21 13.11
N ILE A 38 -9.43 8.02 13.58
CA ILE A 38 -9.58 7.61 14.99
C ILE A 38 -8.80 8.55 15.92
N LYS A 39 -7.61 8.99 15.49
CA LYS A 39 -6.77 9.89 16.29
C LYS A 39 -7.35 11.29 16.40
N GLU A 40 -7.90 11.81 15.30
CA GLU A 40 -8.50 13.14 15.24
C GLU A 40 -9.83 13.22 15.98
N HIS A 41 -10.59 12.12 16.00
CA HIS A 41 -11.92 12.04 16.62
C HIS A 41 -11.91 11.16 17.89
N PHE A 42 -10.79 11.17 18.63
CA PHE A 42 -10.62 10.30 19.80
C PHE A 42 -11.71 10.49 20.85
N ASP A 43 -12.05 11.74 21.19
CA ASP A 43 -13.01 12.04 22.26
C ASP A 43 -14.41 11.50 21.94
N GLU A 44 -14.76 11.38 20.66
CA GLU A 44 -16.03 10.80 20.21
C GLU A 44 -15.99 9.27 20.13
N LEU A 45 -14.81 8.69 19.96
CA LEU A 45 -14.59 7.27 19.70
C LEU A 45 -14.10 6.51 20.93
N GLU A 46 -13.69 7.19 22.00
CA GLU A 46 -13.22 6.55 23.23
C GLU A 46 -14.26 5.54 23.76
N GLY A 47 -13.81 4.31 24.02
CA GLY A 47 -14.66 3.20 24.45
C GLY A 47 -15.51 2.56 23.34
N LYS A 48 -15.63 3.17 22.14
CA LYS A 48 -16.37 2.60 21.02
C LYS A 48 -15.55 1.53 20.30
N THR A 49 -16.27 0.56 19.74
CA THR A 49 -15.68 -0.50 18.91
C THR A 49 -15.47 0.00 17.49
N VAL A 50 -14.25 -0.15 16.99
CA VAL A 50 -13.86 0.15 15.61
C VAL A 50 -13.27 -1.09 14.95
N SER A 51 -13.40 -1.16 13.62
CA SER A 51 -12.73 -2.15 12.78
C SER A 51 -11.69 -1.45 11.89
N ILE A 52 -10.42 -1.82 12.04
CA ILE A 52 -9.27 -1.26 11.34
C ILE A 52 -8.46 -2.37 10.65
N ALA A 53 -7.78 -2.03 9.57
CA ALA A 53 -6.89 -2.96 8.86
C ALA A 53 -5.64 -2.24 8.37
N GLY A 54 -4.52 -2.95 8.37
CA GLY A 54 -3.27 -2.40 7.89
C GLY A 54 -2.10 -3.35 8.06
N ARG A 55 -0.90 -2.85 7.77
CA ARG A 55 0.34 -3.60 7.85
C ARG A 55 0.96 -3.48 9.22
N ILE A 56 1.40 -4.58 9.81
CA ILE A 56 2.17 -4.57 11.05
C ILE A 56 3.54 -3.99 10.78
N ILE A 57 3.77 -2.81 11.32
CA ILE A 57 5.05 -2.15 11.26
C ILE A 57 5.87 -2.60 12.45
N THR A 58 5.47 -2.30 13.69
CA THR A 58 6.19 -2.75 14.90
C THR A 58 5.41 -3.85 15.61
N LYS A 59 6.13 -4.71 16.35
CA LYS A 59 5.54 -5.72 17.23
C LYS A 59 6.41 -5.83 18.49
N ARG A 60 5.80 -5.71 19.67
CA ARG A 60 6.43 -5.83 20.99
C ARG A 60 5.56 -6.73 21.88
N VAL A 61 6.15 -7.76 22.47
CA VAL A 61 5.41 -8.77 23.24
C VAL A 61 5.87 -8.74 24.70
N PHE A 62 4.94 -8.50 25.63
CA PHE A 62 5.18 -8.39 27.06
C PHE A 62 4.33 -9.39 27.86
N GLY A 63 4.68 -10.68 27.77
CA GLY A 63 3.96 -11.72 28.51
C GLY A 63 2.49 -11.83 28.09
N LYS A 64 1.58 -11.26 28.90
CA LYS A 64 0.12 -11.27 28.67
C LYS A 64 -0.40 -10.13 27.79
N LEU A 65 0.42 -9.14 27.49
CA LEU A 65 0.05 -7.96 26.71
C LEU A 65 1.04 -7.76 25.58
N SER A 66 0.56 -7.51 24.37
CA SER A 66 1.40 -7.16 23.22
C SER A 66 0.96 -5.84 22.64
N PHE A 67 1.92 -5.04 22.19
CA PHE A 67 1.68 -3.79 21.47
C PHE A 67 2.26 -3.90 20.07
N ALA A 68 1.56 -3.35 19.10
CA ALA A 68 2.04 -3.24 17.74
C ALA A 68 1.57 -1.94 17.11
N HIS A 69 2.20 -1.54 16.01
CA HIS A 69 1.70 -0.43 15.20
C HIS A 69 1.18 -0.98 13.89
N LEU A 70 -0.06 -0.64 13.59
CA LEU A 70 -0.73 -0.97 12.34
C LEU A 70 -0.65 0.27 11.42
N ARG A 71 -0.12 0.11 10.21
CA ARG A 71 -0.05 1.16 9.20
C ARG A 71 -1.10 0.95 8.13
N ASP A 72 -1.98 1.93 7.95
CA ASP A 72 -2.87 2.01 6.81
C ASP A 72 -2.39 3.08 5.81
N GLU A 73 -3.30 3.60 4.99
CA GLU A 73 -3.01 4.63 4.02
C GLU A 73 -2.76 6.00 4.67
N GLN A 74 -3.49 6.31 5.74
CA GLN A 74 -3.48 7.62 6.38
C GLN A 74 -2.40 7.74 7.46
N GLY A 75 -1.98 6.64 8.08
CA GLY A 75 -1.01 6.73 9.14
C GLY A 75 -0.72 5.43 9.87
N ASP A 76 -0.16 5.59 11.07
CA ASP A 76 0.11 4.51 12.02
C ASP A 76 -0.86 4.63 13.19
N ILE A 77 -1.40 3.52 13.69
CA ILE A 77 -2.16 3.47 14.95
C ILE A 77 -1.64 2.34 15.83
N GLN A 78 -1.58 2.58 17.14
CA GLN A 78 -1.20 1.52 18.07
C GLN A 78 -2.35 0.54 18.26
N ILE A 79 -2.00 -0.73 18.37
CA ILE A 79 -2.91 -1.81 18.72
C ILE A 79 -2.39 -2.53 19.96
N ALA A 80 -3.31 -2.95 20.82
CA ALA A 80 -3.02 -3.75 22.00
C ALA A 80 -3.73 -5.10 21.89
N ILE A 81 -3.01 -6.18 22.17
CA ILE A 81 -3.54 -7.54 22.20
C ILE A 81 -3.31 -8.09 23.60
N GLN A 82 -4.38 -8.42 24.31
CA GLN A 82 -4.33 -8.83 25.71
C GLN A 82 -4.94 -10.22 25.90
N LYS A 83 -4.19 -11.06 26.63
CA LYS A 83 -4.61 -12.42 26.99
C LYS A 83 -5.97 -12.39 27.70
N GLY A 84 -6.89 -13.24 27.27
CA GLY A 84 -8.24 -13.37 27.82
C GLY A 84 -9.27 -12.37 27.27
N THR A 85 -8.85 -11.39 26.46
CA THR A 85 -9.78 -10.39 25.86
C THR A 85 -9.83 -10.48 24.35
N SER A 86 -8.71 -10.83 23.70
CA SER A 86 -8.63 -10.95 22.24
C SER A 86 -8.87 -12.39 21.78
N LYS A 87 -9.63 -12.57 20.71
CA LYS A 87 -9.91 -13.87 20.08
C LYS A 87 -9.56 -13.88 18.60
N VAL A 88 -9.28 -15.05 18.06
CA VAL A 88 -9.23 -15.28 16.61
C VAL A 88 -10.59 -15.82 16.18
N PRO A 89 -11.31 -15.18 15.25
CA PRO A 89 -12.52 -15.78 14.70
C PRO A 89 -12.23 -17.17 14.13
N GLN A 90 -13.21 -18.08 14.19
CA GLN A 90 -13.15 -19.45 13.64
C GLN A 90 -12.28 -20.46 14.42
N VAL A 91 -11.43 -20.04 15.36
CA VAL A 91 -10.68 -20.96 16.23
C VAL A 91 -10.79 -20.59 17.70
N GLU A 92 -10.81 -21.60 18.57
CA GLU A 92 -10.83 -21.40 20.03
C GLU A 92 -9.40 -21.17 20.57
N GLU A 93 -8.73 -20.14 20.06
CA GLU A 93 -7.39 -19.73 20.51
C GLU A 93 -7.39 -18.35 21.18
N ASP A 94 -6.63 -18.24 22.28
CA ASP A 94 -6.32 -16.97 22.91
C ASP A 94 -5.53 -16.08 21.95
N GLY A 95 -6.04 -14.87 21.71
CA GLY A 95 -5.48 -14.00 20.70
C GLY A 95 -4.07 -13.51 21.00
N ALA A 96 -3.66 -13.38 22.27
CA ALA A 96 -2.29 -13.02 22.60
C ALA A 96 -1.30 -14.16 22.28
N LYS A 97 -1.69 -15.42 22.54
CA LYS A 97 -0.89 -16.60 22.16
C LYS A 97 -0.75 -16.71 20.65
N PHE A 98 -1.85 -16.60 19.93
CA PHE A 98 -1.84 -16.65 18.47
C PHE A 98 -1.05 -15.48 17.88
N PHE A 99 -1.29 -14.25 18.35
CA PHE A 99 -0.56 -13.06 17.89
C PHE A 99 0.95 -13.22 18.07
N LYS A 100 1.39 -13.78 19.20
CA LYS A 100 2.81 -14.06 19.46
C LYS A 100 3.37 -15.06 18.45
N LYS A 101 2.67 -16.17 18.17
CA LYS A 101 3.13 -17.28 17.31
C LYS A 101 3.08 -16.94 15.82
N TYR A 102 1.95 -16.42 15.32
CA TYR A 102 1.66 -16.37 13.89
C TYR A 102 1.90 -15.02 13.24
N ILE A 103 1.75 -13.90 13.97
CA ILE A 103 1.87 -12.58 13.36
C ILE A 103 3.33 -12.14 13.34
N ASP A 104 3.81 -11.66 12.21
CA ASP A 104 5.15 -11.13 12.02
C ASP A 104 5.10 -9.69 11.50
N VAL A 105 6.21 -8.97 11.67
CA VAL A 105 6.37 -7.65 11.05
C VAL A 105 6.28 -7.81 9.52
N GLY A 106 5.46 -6.97 8.91
CA GLY A 106 5.15 -7.01 7.48
C GLY A 106 3.80 -7.64 7.14
N ASP A 107 3.19 -8.40 8.05
CA ASP A 107 1.87 -8.99 7.79
C ASP A 107 0.79 -7.91 7.70
N ILE A 108 -0.28 -8.18 6.95
CA ILE A 108 -1.49 -7.37 6.95
C ILE A 108 -2.51 -8.06 7.83
N ILE A 109 -3.08 -7.33 8.79
CA ILE A 109 -4.10 -7.84 9.71
C ILE A 109 -5.29 -6.89 9.78
N GLY A 110 -6.43 -7.45 10.15
CA GLY A 110 -7.64 -6.74 10.53
C GLY A 110 -7.87 -6.90 12.04
N ILE A 111 -8.31 -5.83 12.69
CA ILE A 111 -8.63 -5.81 14.12
C ILE A 111 -9.98 -5.16 14.31
N LYS A 112 -10.82 -5.78 15.12
CA LYS A 112 -12.02 -5.19 15.69
C LYS A 112 -11.82 -5.06 17.19
N GLY A 113 -12.04 -3.87 17.74
CA GLY A 113 -11.72 -3.62 19.13
C GLY A 113 -12.06 -2.22 19.61
N LYS A 114 -11.84 -1.97 20.89
CA LYS A 114 -12.22 -0.71 21.55
C LYS A 114 -11.10 0.33 21.51
N VAL A 115 -11.46 1.58 21.19
CA VAL A 115 -10.52 2.70 21.24
C VAL A 115 -10.30 3.11 22.69
N PHE A 116 -9.05 3.31 23.07
CA PHE A 116 -8.66 3.83 24.38
C PHE A 116 -7.32 4.57 24.30
N LYS A 117 -6.94 5.25 25.38
CA LYS A 117 -5.64 5.91 25.50
C LYS A 117 -4.78 5.17 26.53
N THR A 118 -3.52 4.88 26.18
CA THR A 118 -2.59 4.27 27.13
C THR A 118 -2.14 5.29 28.18
N LYS A 119 -1.48 4.81 29.24
CA LYS A 119 -0.84 5.67 30.24
C LYS A 119 0.21 6.63 29.66
N THR A 120 0.77 6.31 28.48
CA THR A 120 1.72 7.16 27.77
C THR A 120 1.03 8.20 26.86
N GLY A 121 -0.30 8.25 26.86
CA GLY A 121 -1.07 9.21 26.05
C GLY A 121 -1.34 8.76 24.62
N GLU A 122 -0.96 7.54 24.23
CA GLU A 122 -1.06 7.07 22.86
C GLU A 122 -2.44 6.45 22.56
N VAL A 123 -3.13 6.97 21.55
CA VAL A 123 -4.41 6.44 21.06
C VAL A 123 -4.19 5.02 20.52
N THR A 124 -4.93 4.07 21.07
CA THR A 124 -4.73 2.64 20.86
C THR A 124 -6.07 1.93 20.67
N VAL A 125 -6.09 0.90 19.81
CA VAL A 125 -7.23 -0.02 19.69
C VAL A 125 -6.92 -1.32 20.43
N LEU A 126 -7.70 -1.63 21.47
CA LEU A 126 -7.63 -2.90 22.19
C LEU A 126 -8.38 -3.96 21.39
N ALA A 127 -7.65 -4.93 20.83
CA ALA A 127 -8.22 -5.97 19.98
C ALA A 127 -9.17 -6.89 20.79
N GLU A 128 -10.41 -6.98 20.36
CA GLU A 128 -11.39 -7.99 20.80
C GLU A 128 -11.36 -9.17 19.84
N GLU A 129 -11.28 -8.88 18.54
CA GLU A 129 -11.09 -9.86 17.46
C GLU A 129 -9.92 -9.42 16.58
N PHE A 130 -9.18 -10.39 16.04
CA PHE A 130 -8.19 -10.11 15.02
C PHE A 130 -8.11 -11.22 13.98
N VAL A 131 -7.78 -10.83 12.75
CA VAL A 131 -7.78 -11.68 11.56
C VAL A 131 -6.51 -11.40 10.76
N ILE A 132 -5.87 -12.45 10.25
CA ILE A 132 -4.79 -12.32 9.26
C ILE A 132 -5.44 -12.03 7.91
N LEU A 133 -5.04 -10.95 7.24
CA LEU A 133 -5.53 -10.59 5.91
C LEU A 133 -4.55 -10.92 4.81
N ALA A 134 -3.25 -10.82 5.11
CA ALA A 134 -2.20 -11.33 4.23
C ALA A 134 -0.96 -11.66 5.04
N LYS A 135 -0.57 -12.93 5.03
CA LYS A 135 0.69 -13.37 5.61
C LYS A 135 1.86 -13.01 4.70
N GLY A 136 2.81 -12.22 5.21
CA GLY A 136 4.03 -11.85 4.47
C GLY A 136 5.08 -12.95 4.58
N LEU A 137 5.56 -13.46 3.45
CA LEU A 137 6.55 -14.55 3.41
C LEU A 137 8.00 -14.08 3.65
N ARG A 138 8.29 -12.80 3.39
CA ARG A 138 9.63 -12.23 3.58
C ARG A 138 9.59 -11.13 4.64
N PRO A 139 10.65 -10.97 5.44
CA PRO A 139 10.76 -9.84 6.34
C PRO A 139 10.77 -8.51 5.58
N LEU A 140 10.28 -7.46 6.25
CA LEU A 140 10.51 -6.11 5.75
C LEU A 140 12.01 -5.76 5.90
N PRO A 141 12.57 -4.94 4.98
CA PRO A 141 13.90 -4.38 5.14
C PRO A 141 14.05 -3.67 6.49
N GLU A 142 15.26 -3.68 7.07
CA GLU A 142 15.49 -3.09 8.38
C GLU A 142 15.09 -1.60 8.43
N LYS A 143 14.26 -1.27 9.41
CA LYS A 143 13.62 0.04 9.56
C LYS A 143 14.57 1.18 9.90
N TRP A 144 15.67 0.90 10.59
CA TRP A 144 16.50 1.94 11.20
C TRP A 144 17.34 2.72 10.20
N HIS A 145 17.55 2.16 9.01
CA HIS A 145 18.23 2.87 7.94
C HIS A 145 17.29 3.25 6.80
N GLY A 146 16.09 2.70 6.73
CA GLY A 146 15.25 2.79 5.54
C GLY A 146 15.93 2.10 4.36
N LEU A 147 15.18 1.85 3.29
CA LEU A 147 15.80 1.42 2.04
C LEU A 147 16.52 2.66 1.46
N LYS A 148 17.83 2.80 1.70
CA LYS A 148 18.61 3.97 1.24
C LYS A 148 19.11 3.81 -0.19
N ASP A 149 19.47 2.58 -0.55
CA ASP A 149 20.02 2.26 -1.87
C ASP A 149 19.02 2.64 -2.96
N LYS A 150 19.40 3.62 -3.80
CA LYS A 150 18.54 4.17 -4.84
C LYS A 150 18.15 3.12 -5.89
N GLU A 151 19.06 2.22 -6.25
CA GLU A 151 18.79 1.16 -7.23
C GLU A 151 17.75 0.19 -6.69
N VAL A 152 17.93 -0.27 -5.44
CA VAL A 152 16.97 -1.19 -4.80
C VAL A 152 15.61 -0.51 -4.64
N ARG A 153 15.57 0.78 -4.25
CA ARG A 153 14.29 1.53 -4.12
C ARG A 153 13.52 1.61 -5.43
N TYR A 154 14.24 1.73 -6.55
CA TYR A 154 13.63 1.88 -7.86
C TYR A 154 13.20 0.54 -8.44
N ARG A 155 13.94 -0.53 -8.16
CA ARG A 155 13.60 -1.91 -8.56
C ARG A 155 12.48 -2.51 -7.70
N GLU A 156 12.52 -2.29 -6.40
CA GLU A 156 11.59 -2.81 -5.41
C GLU A 156 10.71 -1.70 -4.84
N ARG A 157 10.03 -0.97 -5.74
CA ARG A 157 9.20 0.19 -5.38
C ARG A 157 8.17 -0.11 -4.30
N TYR A 158 7.62 -1.32 -4.28
CA TYR A 158 6.65 -1.75 -3.26
C TYR A 158 7.26 -1.75 -1.84
N LEU A 159 8.55 -2.10 -1.67
CA LEU A 159 9.23 -2.01 -0.38
C LEU A 159 9.52 -0.56 -0.02
N ASP A 160 9.98 0.25 -1.00
CA ASP A 160 10.23 1.68 -0.80
C ASP A 160 8.97 2.40 -0.30
N LEU A 161 7.82 2.12 -0.92
CA LEU A 161 6.52 2.67 -0.50
C LEU A 161 6.07 2.18 0.89
N ILE A 162 6.52 1.01 1.36
CA ILE A 162 6.20 0.54 2.72
C ILE A 162 7.01 1.31 3.76
N VAL A 163 8.31 1.48 3.52
CA VAL A 163 9.26 1.98 4.52
C VAL A 163 9.40 3.50 4.51
N ASN A 164 9.35 4.15 3.35
CA ASN A 164 9.57 5.58 3.18
C ASN A 164 8.24 6.32 2.92
N LYS A 165 7.74 7.06 3.92
CA LYS A 165 6.48 7.81 3.82
C LYS A 165 6.59 8.96 2.81
N GLU A 166 7.76 9.58 2.72
CA GLU A 166 8.07 10.68 1.82
C GLU A 166 7.90 10.26 0.36
N THR A 167 8.26 9.03 0.00
CA THR A 167 8.01 8.50 -1.35
C THR A 167 6.51 8.53 -1.65
N ARG A 168 5.64 8.09 -0.73
CA ARG A 168 4.18 8.11 -0.96
C ARG A 168 3.68 9.52 -1.24
N GLU A 169 4.16 10.50 -0.49
CA GLU A 169 3.78 11.90 -0.69
C GLU A 169 4.23 12.45 -2.04
N VAL A 170 5.38 12.01 -2.57
CA VAL A 170 5.80 12.33 -3.95
C VAL A 170 4.79 11.82 -4.98
N PHE A 171 4.28 10.58 -4.82
CA PHE A 171 3.27 10.03 -5.73
C PHE A 171 1.94 10.77 -5.64
N LYS A 172 1.46 11.09 -4.43
CA LYS A 172 0.25 11.89 -4.23
C LYS A 172 0.37 13.26 -4.89
N LYS A 173 1.47 13.97 -4.64
CA LYS A 173 1.75 15.27 -5.27
C LYS A 173 1.83 15.18 -6.78
N ARG A 174 2.46 14.13 -7.35
CA ARG A 174 2.48 13.92 -8.79
C ARG A 174 1.07 13.80 -9.37
N SER A 175 0.20 13.03 -8.72
CA SER A 175 -1.19 12.90 -9.16
C SER A 175 -1.92 14.24 -9.12
N GLN A 176 -1.75 15.00 -8.04
CA GLN A 176 -2.35 16.33 -7.87
C GLN A 176 -1.85 17.31 -8.93
N ILE A 177 -0.55 17.32 -9.24
CA ILE A 177 0.02 18.18 -10.28
C ILE A 177 -0.60 17.88 -11.65
N ILE A 178 -0.74 16.60 -12.01
CA ILE A 178 -1.37 16.19 -13.27
C ILE A 178 -2.83 16.63 -13.32
N GLN A 179 -3.56 16.44 -12.22
CA GLN A 179 -4.95 16.88 -12.12
C GLN A 179 -5.09 18.39 -12.27
N LEU A 180 -4.30 19.18 -11.54
CA LEU A 180 -4.31 20.64 -11.62
C LEU A 180 -3.96 21.14 -13.02
N MET A 181 -3.02 20.49 -13.70
CA MET A 181 -2.67 20.81 -15.08
C MET A 181 -3.85 20.57 -16.02
N ARG A 182 -4.56 19.45 -15.88
CA ARG A 182 -5.78 19.16 -16.66
C ARG A 182 -6.87 20.19 -16.42
N GLU A 183 -7.19 20.43 -15.14
CA GLU A 183 -8.22 21.40 -14.73
C GLU A 183 -7.93 22.78 -15.32
N PHE A 184 -6.68 23.25 -15.23
CA PHE A 184 -6.26 24.53 -15.82
C PHE A 184 -6.52 24.63 -17.32
N PHE A 185 -6.20 23.59 -18.10
CA PHE A 185 -6.41 23.58 -19.54
C PHE A 185 -7.90 23.47 -19.91
N ILE A 186 -8.64 22.61 -19.22
CA ILE A 186 -10.09 22.42 -19.41
C ILE A 186 -10.85 23.71 -19.13
N GLU A 187 -10.56 24.40 -18.02
CA GLU A 187 -11.17 25.69 -17.68
C GLU A 187 -10.90 26.78 -18.73
N LYS A 188 -9.79 26.65 -19.47
CA LYS A 188 -9.44 27.56 -20.58
C LYS A 188 -10.00 27.13 -21.94
N GLY A 189 -10.83 26.07 -21.96
CA GLY A 189 -11.48 25.54 -23.15
C GLY A 189 -10.55 24.73 -24.06
N PHE A 190 -9.47 24.16 -23.53
CA PHE A 190 -8.67 23.19 -24.27
C PHE A 190 -9.32 21.80 -24.24
N LEU A 191 -9.16 21.07 -25.33
CA LEU A 191 -9.57 19.67 -25.47
C LEU A 191 -8.38 18.75 -25.16
N GLU A 192 -8.52 17.87 -24.17
CA GLU A 192 -7.54 16.79 -23.91
C GLU A 192 -7.67 15.74 -25.01
N VAL A 193 -6.55 15.36 -25.64
CA VAL A 193 -6.55 14.41 -26.77
C VAL A 193 -5.48 13.33 -26.64
N ASP A 194 -5.80 12.14 -27.11
CA ASP A 194 -4.83 11.05 -27.26
C ASP A 194 -4.33 10.98 -28.71
N THR A 195 -3.00 10.95 -28.86
CA THR A 195 -2.31 10.81 -30.14
C THR A 195 -1.55 9.47 -30.19
N PRO A 196 -1.24 8.93 -31.38
CA PRO A 196 -0.55 7.64 -31.50
C PRO A 196 0.83 7.63 -30.83
N ILE A 197 1.04 6.69 -29.91
CA ILE A 197 2.35 6.43 -29.30
C ILE A 197 3.28 5.72 -30.29
N LEU A 198 2.76 4.78 -31.07
CA LEU A 198 3.50 4.12 -32.15
C LEU A 198 3.26 4.87 -33.46
N GLN A 199 4.34 5.32 -34.09
CA GLN A 199 4.29 6.18 -35.27
C GLN A 199 5.19 5.59 -36.38
N PRO A 200 4.78 5.64 -37.65
CA PRO A 200 5.62 5.20 -38.77
C PRO A 200 6.82 6.12 -39.01
N ILE A 201 6.71 7.37 -38.55
CA ILE A 201 7.76 8.40 -38.58
C ILE A 201 7.71 9.11 -37.23
N TYR A 202 8.87 9.40 -36.64
CA TYR A 202 8.99 10.15 -35.40
C TYR A 202 9.46 11.59 -35.69
N GLY A 203 9.04 12.55 -34.86
CA GLY A 203 9.41 13.96 -35.00
C GLY A 203 8.90 14.80 -33.83
N GLY A 204 9.09 16.13 -33.91
CA GLY A 204 8.69 17.08 -32.86
C GLY A 204 9.72 17.27 -31.73
N ALA A 205 10.85 16.57 -31.78
CA ALA A 205 12.00 16.77 -30.89
C ALA A 205 13.28 16.20 -31.50
N PHE A 206 14.44 16.45 -30.87
CA PHE A 206 15.73 15.87 -31.25
C PHE A 206 16.12 14.76 -30.27
N ALA A 207 15.73 13.52 -30.58
CA ALA A 207 16.10 12.33 -29.80
C ALA A 207 16.14 11.09 -30.69
N LYS A 208 16.97 10.10 -30.31
CA LYS A 208 16.96 8.77 -30.93
C LYS A 208 15.71 8.01 -30.45
N PRO A 209 14.84 7.52 -31.34
CA PRO A 209 13.62 6.82 -30.94
C PRO A 209 13.92 5.39 -30.51
N PHE A 210 12.97 4.79 -29.82
CA PHE A 210 12.88 3.34 -29.72
C PHE A 210 12.18 2.80 -30.97
N GLU A 211 12.73 1.72 -31.53
CA GLU A 211 12.21 1.04 -32.71
C GLU A 211 11.52 -0.26 -32.31
N THR A 212 10.40 -0.55 -32.98
CA THR A 212 9.68 -1.81 -32.87
C THR A 212 9.15 -2.20 -34.25
N TYR A 213 8.50 -3.36 -34.35
CA TYR A 213 8.03 -3.92 -35.61
C TYR A 213 6.58 -4.38 -35.51
N SER A 214 5.76 -3.97 -36.46
CA SER A 214 4.38 -4.44 -36.59
C SER A 214 4.35 -5.65 -37.52
N ASN A 215 4.10 -6.84 -36.95
CA ASN A 215 3.94 -8.06 -37.72
C ASN A 215 2.74 -8.00 -38.70
N ALA A 216 1.66 -7.32 -38.30
CA ALA A 216 0.44 -7.26 -39.12
C ALA A 216 0.56 -6.34 -40.34
N LEU A 217 1.42 -5.31 -40.25
CA LEU A 217 1.65 -4.34 -41.32
C LEU A 217 2.99 -4.56 -42.04
N ASP A 218 3.74 -5.59 -41.64
CA ASP A 218 5.07 -5.93 -42.15
C ASP A 218 6.03 -4.72 -42.16
N THR A 219 5.98 -3.87 -41.12
CA THR A 219 6.66 -2.57 -41.11
C THR A 219 7.23 -2.15 -39.77
N LYS A 220 8.24 -1.29 -39.81
CA LYS A 220 8.86 -0.68 -38.62
C LYS A 220 7.99 0.44 -38.07
N LEU A 221 7.92 0.51 -36.74
CA LEU A 221 7.25 1.58 -36.01
C LEU A 221 8.21 2.14 -34.95
N TYR A 222 7.96 3.39 -34.57
CA TYR A 222 8.76 4.12 -33.60
C TYR A 222 7.88 4.56 -32.44
N LEU A 223 8.39 4.45 -31.21
CA LEU A 223 7.77 5.11 -30.07
C LEU A 223 7.98 6.63 -30.21
N ARG A 224 6.90 7.40 -30.04
CA ARG A 224 6.90 8.85 -30.16
C ARG A 224 7.95 9.49 -29.24
N ILE A 225 8.62 10.52 -29.74
CA ILE A 225 9.51 11.37 -28.96
C ILE A 225 8.85 12.69 -28.54
N ALA A 226 7.78 13.08 -29.24
CA ALA A 226 6.92 14.21 -28.95
C ALA A 226 5.54 14.03 -29.63
N ASP A 227 4.55 14.82 -29.21
CA ASP A 227 3.19 14.80 -29.74
C ASP A 227 2.88 15.94 -30.73
N GLU A 228 3.85 16.84 -30.92
CA GLU A 228 3.69 18.11 -31.64
C GLU A 228 3.05 17.97 -33.03
N LEU A 229 3.51 17.02 -33.85
CA LEU A 229 3.04 16.89 -35.23
C LEU A 229 1.56 16.45 -35.29
N TYR A 230 1.11 15.62 -34.37
CA TYR A 230 -0.28 15.18 -34.32
C TYR A 230 -1.18 16.28 -33.75
N LEU A 231 -0.74 16.99 -32.71
CA LEU A 231 -1.46 18.14 -32.19
C LEU A 231 -1.63 19.22 -33.27
N LYS A 232 -0.59 19.51 -34.07
CA LYS A 232 -0.70 20.45 -35.20
C LYS A 232 -1.67 19.99 -36.28
N ARG A 233 -1.77 18.68 -36.56
CA ARG A 233 -2.78 18.14 -37.48
C ARG A 233 -4.20 18.36 -36.96
N LEU A 234 -4.42 18.26 -35.65
CA LEU A 234 -5.70 18.60 -35.04
C LEU A 234 -6.04 20.09 -35.19
N LEU A 235 -5.04 20.97 -35.05
CA LEU A 235 -5.22 22.40 -35.33
C LEU A 235 -5.64 22.65 -36.79
N VAL A 236 -4.97 22.00 -37.75
CA VAL A 236 -5.36 22.05 -39.17
C VAL A 236 -6.76 21.49 -39.38
N GLY A 237 -7.15 20.48 -38.60
CA GLY A 237 -8.49 19.88 -38.61
C GLY A 237 -9.60 20.75 -38.00
N GLY A 238 -9.27 21.92 -37.44
CA GLY A 238 -10.24 22.90 -36.93
C GLY A 238 -10.38 22.94 -35.41
N PHE A 239 -9.60 22.15 -34.65
CA PHE A 239 -9.54 22.31 -33.20
C PHE A 239 -8.67 23.53 -32.85
N GLU A 240 -9.20 24.50 -32.11
CA GLU A 240 -8.43 25.72 -31.80
C GLU A 240 -7.51 25.58 -30.58
N LYS A 241 -7.83 24.66 -29.66
CA LYS A 241 -7.13 24.46 -28.39
C LYS A 241 -7.09 22.97 -28.04
N VAL A 242 -5.90 22.38 -28.10
CA VAL A 242 -5.65 20.98 -27.76
C VAL A 242 -4.46 20.87 -26.81
N PHE A 243 -4.46 19.87 -25.94
CA PHE A 243 -3.33 19.53 -25.08
C PHE A 243 -3.23 18.03 -24.85
#